data_AF-A0A8J8B245-F1
#
_entry.id   AF-A0A8J8B245-F1
#
_cell.length_a   1.000
_cell.length_b   1.000
_cell.length_c   1.000
_cell.angle_alpha   90.00
_cell.angle_beta   90.00
_cell.angle_gamma   90.00
#
_symmetry.space_group_name_H-M   'P 1'
#
loop_
_entity.id
_entity.type
_entity.pdbx_description
1 polymer ?
#
loop_
_entity_poly.entity_id
_entity_poly.type
_entity_poly.pdbx_seq_one_letter_code
_entity_poly.pdbx_strand_id
1 'polypeptide(L)'
;MKKEIREIVWVVIIAFLMCFIIRDIFFETRYHSVSLDENQTAERAVILEIVPGQGGESGQGGESGRGGESGKSGQNGESLLIKVLTGEYKGKSFSINNSYYHSDYYVKPFHEKNKIIIKIDSSQNSETPVISILDFARDTYSFYLVIIFLFLLILIGKKQGVKSALSLIITIFIIIKAMIPLILRGYDPILASVGCCVVITILNLLIITGVSTKSLSTLLGTSFGVIAAGLLAYLVSIVSHFSGLSDEDSLLLMLVNHDAPFDLTGILFAGIIIGTLGAVMDVSMSIASSMNEIHVSNPAASWLDLVKSGMSIGKDVMGTMADTLILAYVGTAIPLIMFSMVKETPLLILLNSEMISAEILRALSGSIGIILSIPATSVCAALLLKYSREKIGMAKTDVNFRSLPELSDDNIIGRLIPNEKLRIVSSSDEWYEVLRNGEERGWVRKDGITLTRFHFRKS
;
A
#
# COMPACT_ATOMS: atom_id res chain seq x y z
N MET A 1 -5.64 -18.53 -28.53
CA MET A 1 -7.06 -18.29 -28.19
C MET A 1 -7.46 -18.54 -26.74
N LYS A 2 -7.54 -19.79 -26.21
CA LYS A 2 -8.05 -20.02 -24.82
C LYS A 2 -7.26 -19.31 -23.71
N LYS A 3 -5.94 -19.15 -23.86
CA LYS A 3 -5.07 -18.49 -22.86
C LYS A 3 -5.27 -16.96 -22.84
N GLU A 4 -5.38 -16.34 -24.02
CA GLU A 4 -5.67 -14.90 -24.17
C GLU A 4 -7.09 -14.55 -23.72
N ILE A 5 -8.07 -15.39 -24.03
CA ILE A 5 -9.46 -15.20 -23.56
C ILE A 5 -9.50 -15.28 -22.03
N ARG A 6 -8.75 -16.21 -21.41
CA ARG A 6 -8.67 -16.30 -19.95
C ARG A 6 -8.00 -15.06 -19.34
N GLU A 7 -6.94 -14.54 -19.95
CA GLU A 7 -6.30 -13.29 -19.50
C GLU A 7 -7.23 -12.08 -19.67
N ILE A 8 -7.98 -11.98 -20.77
CA ILE A 8 -8.95 -10.92 -21.00
C ILE A 8 -10.10 -11.01 -19.99
N VAL A 9 -10.63 -12.21 -19.74
CA VAL A 9 -11.68 -12.43 -18.74
C VAL A 9 -11.21 -12.05 -17.33
N TRP A 10 -9.97 -12.39 -16.97
CA TRP A 10 -9.37 -11.90 -15.72
C TRP A 10 -9.25 -10.38 -15.72
N VAL A 11 -8.74 -9.75 -16.77
CA VAL A 11 -8.62 -8.29 -16.86
C VAL A 11 -9.99 -7.60 -16.77
N VAL A 12 -11.05 -8.17 -17.34
CA VAL A 12 -12.41 -7.63 -17.27
C VAL A 12 -13.02 -7.81 -15.88
N ILE A 13 -12.88 -8.98 -15.25
CA ILE A 13 -13.31 -9.20 -13.86
C ILE A 13 -12.54 -8.27 -12.90
N ILE A 14 -11.26 -8.05 -13.17
CA ILE A 14 -10.38 -7.15 -12.43
C ILE A 14 -10.77 -5.69 -12.62
N ALA A 15 -11.05 -5.26 -13.85
CA ALA A 15 -11.54 -3.92 -14.14
C ALA A 15 -12.91 -3.66 -13.50
N PHE A 16 -13.75 -4.70 -13.43
CA PHE A 16 -15.03 -4.66 -12.74
C PHE A 16 -14.86 -4.57 -11.22
N LEU A 17 -13.95 -5.33 -10.62
CA LEU A 17 -13.60 -5.23 -9.19
C LEU A 17 -12.99 -3.85 -8.85
N MET A 18 -12.09 -3.34 -9.69
CA MET A 18 -11.58 -1.97 -9.56
C MET A 18 -12.70 -0.94 -9.65
N CYS A 19 -13.58 -1.04 -10.66
CA CYS A 19 -14.72 -0.14 -10.77
C CYS A 19 -15.67 -0.29 -9.58
N PHE A 20 -15.85 -1.49 -9.03
CA PHE A 20 -16.70 -1.71 -7.86
C PHE A 20 -16.09 -1.10 -6.61
N ILE A 21 -14.80 -1.27 -6.34
CA ILE A 21 -14.10 -0.70 -5.18
C ILE A 21 -14.01 0.82 -5.31
N ILE A 22 -13.64 1.32 -6.49
CA ILE A 22 -13.62 2.77 -6.77
C ILE A 22 -15.04 3.32 -6.63
N ARG A 23 -16.06 2.63 -7.14
CA ARG A 23 -17.46 3.01 -6.94
C ARG A 23 -17.84 2.97 -5.48
N ASP A 24 -17.49 1.96 -4.70
CA ASP A 24 -17.87 1.85 -3.28
C ASP A 24 -17.28 3.02 -2.48
N ILE A 25 -15.96 3.23 -2.61
CA ILE A 25 -15.24 4.36 -1.99
C ILE A 25 -15.82 5.72 -2.42
N PHE A 26 -16.16 5.85 -3.70
CA PHE A 26 -16.61 7.11 -4.29
C PHE A 26 -18.11 7.39 -4.09
N PHE A 27 -18.95 6.36 -4.09
CA PHE A 27 -20.39 6.48 -3.90
C PHE A 27 -20.69 6.86 -2.45
N GLU A 28 -19.91 6.32 -1.51
CA GLU A 28 -19.96 6.65 -0.09
C GLU A 28 -19.49 8.10 0.20
N THR A 29 -18.51 8.63 -0.55
CA THR A 29 -17.97 10.01 -0.36
C THR A 29 -18.62 11.12 -1.20
N ARG A 30 -19.33 10.80 -2.29
CA ARG A 30 -19.82 11.80 -3.25
C ARG A 30 -21.32 12.10 -3.15
N TYR A 31 -22.13 11.18 -2.61
CA TYR A 31 -23.60 11.29 -2.67
C TYR A 31 -24.33 11.27 -1.33
N HIS A 32 -23.66 10.92 -0.22
CA HIS A 32 -24.28 10.88 1.10
C HIS A 32 -23.69 11.94 2.03
N SER A 33 -24.57 12.61 2.77
CA SER A 33 -24.19 13.28 4.01
C SER A 33 -23.64 12.23 4.96
N VAL A 34 -22.47 12.46 5.52
CA VAL A 34 -21.90 11.55 6.51
C VAL A 34 -22.49 11.93 7.85
N SER A 35 -23.23 11.02 8.50
CA SER A 35 -23.69 11.22 9.87
C SER A 35 -22.47 11.21 10.79
N LEU A 36 -22.20 12.34 11.44
CA LEU A 36 -21.14 12.47 12.43
C LEU A 36 -21.64 11.99 13.80
N ASP A 37 -22.93 12.22 14.10
CA ASP A 37 -23.65 11.83 15.31
C ASP A 37 -25.15 11.72 14.99
N GLU A 38 -25.99 11.27 15.95
CA GLU A 38 -27.45 11.12 15.75
C GLU A 38 -28.14 12.36 15.15
N ASN A 39 -27.66 13.58 15.48
CA ASN A 39 -28.24 14.85 15.01
C ASN A 39 -27.29 15.72 14.17
N GLN A 40 -26.11 15.19 13.79
CA GLN A 40 -25.09 15.98 13.10
C GLN A 40 -24.69 15.35 11.77
N THR A 41 -24.71 16.15 10.71
CA THR A 41 -24.36 15.70 9.36
C THR A 41 -23.22 16.53 8.78
N ALA A 42 -22.29 15.88 8.11
CA ALA A 42 -21.28 16.52 7.27
C ALA A 42 -21.80 16.64 5.84
N GLU A 43 -21.89 17.86 5.32
CA GLU A 43 -22.38 18.17 3.99
C GLU A 43 -21.38 19.04 3.22
N ARG A 44 -21.45 19.01 1.88
CA ARG A 44 -20.63 19.87 1.02
C ARG A 44 -21.36 21.17 0.78
N ALA A 45 -20.62 22.27 0.80
CA ALA A 45 -21.13 23.58 0.40
C ALA A 45 -20.15 24.32 -0.52
N VAL A 46 -20.65 25.32 -1.23
CA VAL A 46 -19.85 26.26 -2.01
C VAL A 46 -20.07 27.66 -1.47
N ILE A 47 -18.98 28.41 -1.34
CA ILE A 47 -19.05 29.83 -0.97
C ILE A 47 -19.50 30.61 -2.20
N LEU A 48 -20.64 31.29 -2.09
CA LEU A 48 -21.20 32.14 -3.14
C LEU A 48 -20.64 33.55 -3.05
N GLU A 49 -20.62 34.11 -1.85
CA GLU A 49 -20.24 35.50 -1.61
C GLU A 49 -19.62 35.62 -0.21
N ILE A 50 -18.67 36.54 -0.07
CA ILE A 50 -18.02 36.89 1.19
C ILE A 50 -18.45 38.31 1.52
N VAL A 51 -19.30 38.45 2.53
CA VAL A 51 -19.81 39.74 2.98
C VAL A 51 -18.90 40.21 4.12
N PRO A 52 -18.11 41.28 3.94
CA PRO A 52 -17.34 41.85 5.05
C PRO A 52 -18.32 42.34 6.12
N GLY A 53 -18.10 41.95 7.38
CA GLY A 53 -18.97 42.33 8.47
C GLY A 53 -19.06 43.86 8.58
N GLN A 54 -20.27 44.41 8.45
CA GLN A 54 -20.51 45.80 8.83
C GLN A 54 -20.40 45.88 10.36
N GLY A 55 -19.42 46.63 10.84
CA GLY A 55 -19.26 46.93 12.26
C GLY A 55 -20.54 47.58 12.79
N GLY A 56 -21.32 46.83 13.56
CA GLY A 56 -22.44 47.38 14.30
C GLY A 56 -21.91 48.24 15.44
N GLU A 57 -22.19 49.55 15.39
CA GLU A 57 -22.11 50.43 16.55
C GLU A 57 -23.12 49.95 17.61
N SER A 58 -22.71 49.06 18.50
CA SER A 58 -23.42 48.86 19.76
C SER A 58 -22.92 49.90 20.76
N GLY A 59 -23.61 51.04 20.80
CA GLY A 59 -23.47 52.02 21.87
C GLY A 59 -24.17 51.56 23.14
N GLN A 60 -23.42 51.44 24.24
CA GLN A 60 -23.79 52.02 25.54
C GLN A 60 -22.60 51.91 26.50
N GLY A 61 -22.21 53.06 27.05
CA GLY A 61 -21.03 53.23 27.89
C GLY A 61 -21.17 52.67 29.30
N GLY A 62 -20.00 52.36 29.87
CA GLY A 62 -19.78 52.12 31.29
C GLY A 62 -18.28 52.17 31.58
N GLU A 63 -17.81 53.29 32.11
CA GLU A 63 -16.43 53.52 32.52
C GLU A 63 -16.01 52.60 33.69
N SER A 64 -14.84 51.97 33.57
CA SER A 64 -13.82 51.89 34.64
C SER A 64 -12.56 51.21 34.10
N GLY A 65 -11.43 51.90 34.25
CA GLY A 65 -10.16 51.50 33.64
C GLY A 65 -9.24 50.65 34.52
N ARG A 66 -8.28 49.98 33.85
CA ARG A 66 -6.83 50.11 34.08
C ARG A 66 -6.06 49.04 33.29
N GLY A 67 -5.13 49.50 32.46
CA GLY A 67 -3.82 48.89 32.21
C GLY A 67 -3.77 47.48 31.63
N GLY A 68 -3.68 47.39 30.31
CA GLY A 68 -3.19 46.21 29.59
C GLY A 68 -3.33 46.45 28.09
N GLU A 69 -2.22 46.46 27.35
CA GLU A 69 -2.22 46.44 25.89
C GLU A 69 -2.82 45.10 25.41
N SER A 70 -4.16 45.02 25.41
CA SER A 70 -4.88 44.07 24.59
C SER A 70 -4.92 44.64 23.18
N GLY A 71 -4.20 43.98 22.27
CA GLY A 71 -4.40 44.18 20.84
C GLY A 71 -5.90 44.14 20.53
N LYS A 72 -6.38 45.18 19.84
CA LYS A 72 -7.73 45.22 19.29
C LYS A 72 -7.87 44.07 18.30
N SER A 73 -8.27 42.89 18.77
CA SER A 73 -8.85 41.87 17.91
C SER A 73 -10.26 42.37 17.56
N GLY A 74 -10.33 43.18 16.51
CA GLY A 74 -11.61 43.54 15.92
C GLY A 74 -12.25 42.25 15.42
N GLN A 75 -13.32 41.82 16.10
CA GLN A 75 -14.30 40.90 15.52
C GLN A 75 -14.99 41.61 14.34
N ASN A 76 -14.27 41.80 13.24
CA ASN A 76 -14.90 42.00 11.94
C ASN A 76 -15.21 40.59 11.42
N GLY A 77 -16.26 39.97 11.98
CA GLY A 77 -16.72 38.67 11.50
C GLY A 77 -17.16 38.82 10.05
N GLU A 78 -16.43 38.22 9.11
CA GLU A 78 -16.91 38.05 7.75
C GLU A 78 -18.13 37.11 7.78
N SER A 79 -19.20 37.44 7.07
CA SER A 79 -20.31 36.51 6.86
C SER A 79 -20.15 35.87 5.49
N LEU A 80 -20.23 34.54 5.43
CA LEU A 80 -20.11 33.75 4.21
C LEU A 80 -21.51 33.31 3.78
N LEU A 81 -21.90 33.68 2.57
CA LEU A 81 -23.09 33.11 1.93
C LEU A 81 -22.68 31.78 1.30
N ILE A 82 -23.22 30.69 1.82
CA ILE A 82 -22.91 29.34 1.36
C ILE A 82 -24.12 28.68 0.73
N LYS A 83 -23.89 27.85 -0.29
CA LYS A 83 -24.92 26.99 -0.88
C LYS A 83 -24.57 25.53 -0.66
N VAL A 84 -25.50 24.81 -0.05
CA VAL A 84 -25.35 23.38 0.22
C VAL A 84 -25.51 22.57 -1.07
N LEU A 85 -24.60 21.61 -1.30
CA LEU A 85 -24.50 20.81 -2.51
C LEU A 85 -24.99 19.36 -2.34
N THR A 86 -25.02 18.85 -1.11
CA THR A 86 -25.31 17.45 -0.77
C THR A 86 -26.13 17.36 0.51
N GLY A 87 -26.90 16.28 0.72
CA GLY A 87 -27.66 16.06 1.95
C GLY A 87 -29.07 16.65 1.93
N GLU A 88 -29.70 16.76 3.10
CA GLU A 88 -31.12 17.15 3.24
C GLU A 88 -31.34 18.62 2.84
N TYR A 89 -30.33 19.46 3.07
CA TYR A 89 -30.39 20.89 2.80
C TYR A 89 -29.92 21.26 1.38
N LYS A 90 -29.74 20.28 0.48
CA LYS A 90 -29.24 20.48 -0.89
C LYS A 90 -29.99 21.60 -1.63
N GLY A 91 -29.23 22.57 -2.12
CA GLY A 91 -29.74 23.71 -2.88
C GLY A 91 -30.16 24.91 -2.04
N LYS A 92 -30.32 24.74 -0.71
CA LYS A 92 -30.57 25.86 0.21
C LYS A 92 -29.29 26.66 0.41
N SER A 93 -29.46 27.96 0.62
CA SER A 93 -28.36 28.88 0.90
C SER A 93 -28.50 29.40 2.32
N PHE A 94 -27.39 29.46 3.04
CA PHE A 94 -27.33 29.94 4.41
C PHE A 94 -26.26 31.02 4.51
N SER A 95 -26.54 32.05 5.29
CA SER A 95 -25.53 33.02 5.71
C SER A 95 -24.95 32.54 7.03
N ILE A 96 -23.66 32.23 7.03
CA ILE A 96 -22.95 31.78 8.22
C ILE A 96 -21.89 32.81 8.58
N ASN A 97 -21.68 33.06 9.87
CA ASN A 97 -20.51 33.84 10.26
C ASN A 97 -19.26 32.98 10.09
N ASN A 98 -18.21 33.60 9.56
CA ASN A 98 -16.89 33.00 9.41
C ASN A 98 -16.25 32.84 10.81
N SER A 99 -16.69 31.81 11.51
CA SER A 99 -16.08 31.32 12.75
C SER A 99 -14.96 30.32 12.47
N TYR A 100 -14.60 30.11 11.20
CA TYR A 100 -13.46 29.30 10.81
C TYR A 100 -12.19 30.06 11.13
N TYR A 101 -11.64 29.78 12.32
CA TYR A 101 -10.37 30.24 12.86
C TYR A 101 -9.72 31.40 12.09
N HIS A 102 -10.13 32.63 12.40
CA HIS A 102 -9.36 33.83 12.07
C HIS A 102 -8.11 33.85 12.96
N SER A 103 -7.16 33.00 12.59
CA SER A 103 -5.77 33.10 13.02
C SER A 103 -5.04 33.70 11.83
N ASP A 104 -4.65 34.97 11.93
CA ASP A 104 -4.06 35.79 10.86
C ASP A 104 -2.84 35.16 10.16
N TYR A 105 -2.31 34.06 10.70
CA TYR A 105 -1.05 33.45 10.26
C TYR A 105 -1.19 32.06 9.63
N TYR A 106 -2.35 31.38 9.73
CA TYR A 106 -2.39 29.92 9.44
C TYR A 106 -3.53 29.45 8.53
N VAL A 107 -4.60 30.23 8.35
CA VAL A 107 -5.74 29.78 7.53
C VAL A 107 -5.76 30.53 6.21
N LYS A 108 -5.74 29.78 5.09
CA LYS A 108 -5.91 30.38 3.76
C LYS A 108 -7.25 31.12 3.71
N PRO A 109 -7.27 32.39 3.25
CA PRO A 109 -8.52 33.13 3.15
C PRO A 109 -9.49 32.38 2.23
N PHE A 110 -10.76 32.41 2.58
CA PHE A 110 -11.79 31.89 1.69
C PHE A 110 -11.89 32.76 0.44
N HIS A 111 -12.13 32.13 -0.69
CA HIS A 111 -12.50 32.81 -1.92
C HIS A 111 -13.85 32.32 -2.41
N GLU A 112 -14.54 33.16 -3.16
CA GLU A 112 -15.75 32.75 -3.87
C GLU A 112 -15.50 31.47 -4.69
N LYS A 113 -16.53 30.63 -4.79
CA LYS A 113 -16.51 29.31 -5.45
C LYS A 113 -15.64 28.26 -4.77
N ASN A 114 -15.02 28.56 -3.63
CA ASN A 114 -14.36 27.54 -2.83
C ASN A 114 -15.40 26.52 -2.35
N LYS A 115 -15.05 25.24 -2.50
CA LYS A 115 -15.85 24.14 -1.98
C LYS A 115 -15.37 23.83 -0.56
N ILE A 116 -16.30 23.74 0.37
CA ILE A 116 -16.04 23.50 1.78
C ILE A 116 -16.90 22.33 2.27
N ILE A 117 -16.47 21.73 3.37
CA ILE A 117 -17.23 20.76 4.14
C ILE A 117 -17.80 21.51 5.35
N ILE A 118 -19.11 21.42 5.51
CA ILE A 118 -19.86 22.02 6.60
C ILE A 118 -20.42 20.92 7.49
N LYS A 119 -20.54 21.22 8.77
CA LYS A 119 -21.27 20.45 9.75
C LYS A 119 -22.60 21.14 9.99
N ILE A 120 -23.69 20.40 9.86
CA ILE A 120 -25.04 20.86 10.15
C ILE A 120 -25.50 20.15 11.42
N ASP A 121 -25.77 20.92 12.46
CA ASP A 121 -26.34 20.44 13.70
C ASP A 121 -27.85 20.70 13.71
N SER A 122 -28.63 19.62 13.72
CA SER A 122 -30.10 19.65 13.75
C SER A 122 -30.65 19.47 15.17
N SER A 123 -29.79 19.43 16.19
CA SER A 123 -30.15 19.11 17.59
C SER A 123 -30.86 20.23 18.33
N GLN A 124 -30.84 21.46 17.82
CA GLN A 124 -31.59 22.56 18.42
C GLN A 124 -32.91 22.73 17.70
N ASN A 125 -34.00 22.75 18.46
CA ASN A 125 -35.39 23.03 18.05
C ASN A 125 -35.57 24.48 17.52
N SER A 126 -34.57 25.02 16.84
CA SER A 126 -34.54 26.31 16.17
C SER A 126 -34.93 26.13 14.70
N GLU A 127 -35.73 27.05 14.15
CA GLU A 127 -36.14 27.04 12.73
C GLU A 127 -34.96 27.07 11.75
N THR A 128 -33.76 27.42 12.22
CA THR A 128 -32.52 27.43 11.46
C THR A 128 -31.49 26.46 12.05
N PRO A 129 -30.91 25.54 11.26
CA PRO A 129 -29.85 24.66 11.74
C PRO A 129 -28.56 25.45 12.02
N VAL A 130 -27.80 25.02 13.03
CA VAL A 130 -26.49 25.60 13.31
C VAL A 130 -25.49 25.00 12.34
N ILE A 131 -24.87 25.84 11.50
CA ILE A 131 -23.91 25.41 10.49
C ILE A 131 -22.53 25.93 10.85
N SER A 132 -21.56 25.02 10.94
CA SER A 132 -20.15 25.33 11.15
C SER A 132 -19.29 24.80 10.00
N ILE A 133 -18.20 25.50 9.69
CA ILE A 133 -17.26 25.08 8.66
C ILE A 133 -16.27 24.10 9.28
N LEU A 134 -16.11 22.91 8.68
CA LEU A 134 -15.13 21.91 9.11
C LEU A 134 -13.79 22.08 8.40
N ASP A 135 -13.80 22.12 7.06
CA ASP A 135 -12.58 22.26 6.26
C ASP A 135 -12.88 22.55 4.78
N PHE A 136 -11.85 22.79 3.97
CA PHE A 136 -11.93 22.82 2.52
C PHE A 136 -12.16 21.42 1.93
N ALA A 137 -12.99 21.34 0.89
CA ALA A 137 -13.19 20.10 0.14
C ALA A 137 -12.03 19.87 -0.84
N ARG A 138 -11.01 19.11 -0.41
CA ARG A 138 -9.79 18.82 -1.20
C ARG A 138 -9.86 17.53 -2.03
N ASP A 139 -10.86 16.71 -1.79
CA ASP A 139 -11.06 15.38 -2.40
C ASP A 139 -11.00 15.38 -3.94
N THR A 140 -11.52 16.43 -4.59
CA THR A 140 -11.54 16.51 -6.06
C THR A 140 -10.13 16.55 -6.65
N TYR A 141 -9.23 17.36 -6.08
CA TYR A 141 -7.86 17.50 -6.59
C TYR A 141 -6.97 16.32 -6.18
N SER A 142 -7.17 15.79 -4.96
CA SER A 142 -6.53 14.54 -4.55
C SER A 142 -6.89 13.38 -5.49
N PHE A 143 -8.14 13.34 -5.96
CA PHE A 143 -8.58 12.33 -6.93
C PHE A 143 -7.90 12.49 -8.30
N TYR A 144 -7.69 13.72 -8.79
CA TYR A 144 -6.93 13.94 -10.02
C TYR A 144 -5.49 13.44 -9.90
N LEU A 145 -4.84 13.64 -8.75
CA LEU A 145 -3.49 13.11 -8.52
C LEU A 145 -3.46 11.57 -8.59
N VAL A 146 -4.44 10.90 -7.97
CA VAL A 146 -4.57 9.44 -8.05
C VAL A 146 -4.76 8.97 -9.49
N ILE A 147 -5.62 9.65 -10.28
CA ILE A 147 -5.82 9.32 -11.70
C ILE A 147 -4.51 9.48 -12.49
N ILE A 148 -3.81 10.60 -12.31
CA ILE A 148 -2.55 10.86 -13.03
C ILE A 148 -1.52 9.79 -12.68
N PHE A 149 -1.39 9.45 -11.39
CA PHE A 149 -0.49 8.39 -10.93
C PHE A 149 -0.82 7.04 -11.58
N LEU A 150 -2.08 6.59 -11.52
CA LEU A 150 -2.51 5.33 -12.13
C LEU A 150 -2.34 5.35 -13.65
N PHE A 151 -2.64 6.48 -14.30
CA PHE A 151 -2.46 6.66 -15.73
C PHE A 151 -0.99 6.50 -16.14
N LEU A 152 -0.06 7.19 -15.46
CA LEU A 152 1.37 7.07 -15.75
C LEU A 152 1.88 5.66 -15.51
N LEU A 153 1.43 5.02 -14.43
CA LEU A 153 1.79 3.66 -14.08
C LEU A 153 1.35 2.67 -15.18
N ILE A 154 0.12 2.82 -15.71
CA ILE A 154 -0.39 1.99 -16.81
C ILE A 154 0.29 2.34 -18.14
N LEU A 155 0.54 3.62 -18.41
CA LEU A 155 1.17 4.10 -19.64
C LEU A 155 2.58 3.52 -19.79
N ILE A 156 3.39 3.58 -18.72
CA ILE A 156 4.77 3.12 -18.72
C ILE A 156 4.84 1.59 -18.53
N GLY A 157 4.10 1.05 -17.55
CA GLY A 157 4.13 -0.37 -17.21
C GLY A 157 3.28 -1.27 -18.11
N LYS A 158 2.41 -0.71 -18.97
CA LYS A 158 1.48 -1.45 -19.84
C LYS A 158 0.68 -2.50 -19.05
N LYS A 159 0.71 -3.76 -19.48
CA LYS A 159 0.04 -4.88 -18.79
C LYS A 159 0.57 -5.09 -17.37
N GLN A 160 1.87 -4.89 -17.16
CA GLN A 160 2.47 -5.01 -15.84
C GLN A 160 2.03 -3.86 -14.93
N GLY A 161 1.90 -2.67 -15.50
CA GLY A 161 1.35 -1.51 -14.80
C GLY A 161 -0.07 -1.75 -14.28
N VAL A 162 -0.96 -2.30 -15.11
CA VAL A 162 -2.33 -2.65 -14.65
C VAL A 162 -2.31 -3.63 -13.47
N LYS A 163 -1.42 -4.63 -13.49
CA LYS A 163 -1.26 -5.59 -12.38
C LYS A 163 -0.75 -4.91 -11.11
N SER A 164 0.24 -4.03 -11.23
CA SER A 164 0.81 -3.27 -10.11
C SER A 164 -0.20 -2.29 -9.48
N ALA A 165 -0.99 -1.60 -10.30
CA ALA A 165 -2.09 -0.76 -9.83
C ALA A 165 -3.12 -1.57 -9.02
N LEU A 166 -3.49 -2.74 -9.54
CA LEU A 166 -4.44 -3.62 -8.85
C LEU A 166 -3.91 -4.11 -7.51
N SER A 167 -2.65 -4.57 -7.44
CA SER A 167 -2.04 -5.01 -6.19
C SER A 167 -2.01 -3.90 -5.14
N LEU A 168 -1.76 -2.65 -5.56
CA LEU A 168 -1.77 -1.50 -4.66
C LEU A 168 -3.18 -1.25 -4.09
N ILE A 169 -4.21 -1.27 -4.93
CA ILE A 169 -5.61 -1.07 -4.49
C ILE A 169 -6.03 -2.17 -3.51
N ILE A 170 -5.68 -3.43 -3.80
CA ILE A 170 -5.97 -4.56 -2.91
C ILE A 170 -5.23 -4.42 -1.58
N THR A 171 -3.98 -3.97 -1.61
CA THR A 171 -3.19 -3.70 -0.39
C THR A 171 -3.88 -2.67 0.49
N ILE A 172 -4.25 -1.52 -0.08
CA ILE A 172 -4.98 -0.46 0.64
C ILE A 172 -6.34 -0.97 1.16
N PHE A 173 -7.07 -1.72 0.33
CA PHE A 173 -8.36 -2.28 0.71
C PHE A 173 -8.25 -3.24 1.92
N ILE A 174 -7.24 -4.12 1.93
CA ILE A 174 -7.02 -5.06 3.05
C ILE A 174 -6.64 -4.28 4.31
N ILE A 175 -5.79 -3.26 4.21
CA ILE A 175 -5.43 -2.42 5.36
C ILE A 175 -6.69 -1.76 5.94
N ILE A 176 -7.50 -1.10 5.12
CA ILE A 176 -8.66 -0.33 5.58
C ILE A 176 -9.84 -1.21 6.01
N LYS A 177 -10.15 -2.29 5.28
CA LYS A 177 -11.36 -3.10 5.50
C LYS A 177 -11.11 -4.39 6.28
N ALA A 178 -9.85 -4.81 6.46
CA ALA A 178 -9.52 -5.99 7.28
C ALA A 178 -8.63 -5.63 8.47
N MET A 179 -7.44 -5.06 8.24
CA MET A 179 -6.47 -4.83 9.32
C MET A 179 -6.98 -3.85 10.37
N ILE A 180 -7.41 -2.65 9.96
CA ILE A 180 -7.91 -1.62 10.89
C ILE A 180 -9.15 -2.13 11.66
N PRO A 181 -10.19 -2.70 11.03
CA PRO A 181 -11.34 -3.25 11.75
C PRO A 181 -11.01 -4.40 12.70
N LEU A 182 -10.01 -5.24 12.39
CA LEU A 182 -9.54 -6.27 13.32
C LEU A 182 -8.95 -5.65 14.57
N ILE A 183 -8.08 -4.63 14.42
CA ILE A 183 -7.48 -3.91 15.55
C ILE A 183 -8.57 -3.22 16.38
N LEU A 184 -9.53 -2.55 15.72
CA LEU A 184 -10.65 -1.87 16.40
C LEU A 184 -11.58 -2.83 17.15
N ARG A 185 -11.63 -4.11 16.77
CA ARG A 185 -12.36 -5.17 17.50
C ARG A 185 -11.59 -5.72 18.71
N GLY A 186 -10.41 -5.19 19.01
CA GLY A 186 -9.58 -5.61 20.14
C GLY A 186 -8.68 -6.81 19.86
N TYR A 187 -8.47 -7.20 18.59
CA TYR A 187 -7.44 -8.18 18.27
C TYR A 187 -6.05 -7.57 18.40
N ASP A 188 -5.07 -8.40 18.76
CA ASP A 188 -3.66 -8.00 18.86
C ASP A 188 -3.16 -7.36 17.55
N PRO A 189 -2.66 -6.11 17.58
CA PRO A 189 -2.24 -5.40 16.37
C PRO A 189 -1.04 -6.04 15.64
N ILE A 190 -0.15 -6.70 16.38
CA ILE A 190 1.03 -7.36 15.80
C ILE A 190 0.58 -8.57 14.99
N LEU A 191 -0.23 -9.45 15.57
CA LEU A 191 -0.76 -10.63 14.90
C LEU A 191 -1.65 -10.24 13.71
N ALA A 192 -2.50 -9.22 13.88
CA ALA A 192 -3.35 -8.71 12.82
C ALA A 192 -2.53 -8.19 11.63
N SER A 193 -1.48 -7.40 11.90
CA SER A 193 -0.61 -6.85 10.85
C SER A 193 0.23 -7.93 10.16
N VAL A 194 0.88 -8.84 10.90
CA VAL A 194 1.64 -9.96 10.29
C VAL A 194 0.73 -10.84 9.42
N GLY A 195 -0.46 -11.20 9.91
CA GLY A 195 -1.44 -11.99 9.16
C GLY A 195 -1.87 -11.28 7.87
N CYS A 196 -2.19 -9.99 7.95
CA CYS A 196 -2.54 -9.19 6.77
C CYS A 196 -1.37 -9.06 5.80
N CYS A 197 -0.14 -8.85 6.26
CA CYS A 197 1.07 -8.79 5.44
C CYS A 197 1.29 -10.06 4.63
N VAL A 198 1.13 -11.23 5.24
CA VAL A 198 1.23 -12.53 4.54
C VAL A 198 0.16 -12.63 3.46
N VAL A 199 -1.09 -12.30 3.78
CA VAL A 199 -2.20 -12.32 2.81
C VAL A 199 -1.97 -11.35 1.65
N ILE A 200 -1.58 -10.10 1.94
CA ILE A 200 -1.23 -9.08 0.95
C ILE A 200 -0.10 -9.58 0.04
N THR A 201 0.95 -10.15 0.63
CA THR A 201 2.08 -10.70 -0.14
C THR A 201 1.64 -11.81 -1.07
N ILE A 202 0.85 -12.78 -0.59
CA ILE A 202 0.33 -13.86 -1.43
C ILE A 202 -0.48 -13.31 -2.60
N LEU A 203 -1.42 -12.40 -2.34
CA LEU A 203 -2.28 -11.84 -3.38
C LEU A 203 -1.49 -11.02 -4.40
N ASN A 204 -0.57 -10.17 -3.94
CA ASN A 204 0.28 -9.37 -4.82
C ASN A 204 1.14 -10.28 -5.72
N LEU A 205 1.76 -11.32 -5.16
CA LEU A 205 2.58 -12.25 -5.93
C LEU A 205 1.77 -13.03 -6.97
N LEU A 206 0.55 -13.47 -6.61
CA LEU A 206 -0.36 -14.14 -7.54
C LEU A 206 -0.75 -13.24 -8.72
N ILE A 207 -1.00 -11.96 -8.48
CA ILE A 207 -1.38 -10.98 -9.51
C ILE A 207 -0.18 -10.64 -10.43
N ILE A 208 0.95 -10.31 -9.82
CA ILE A 208 2.14 -9.79 -10.52
C ILE A 208 2.83 -10.94 -11.28
N THR A 209 3.19 -11.99 -10.55
CA THR A 209 4.07 -13.07 -11.05
C THR A 209 3.35 -14.39 -11.33
N GLY A 210 2.18 -14.63 -10.75
CA GLY A 210 1.50 -15.92 -10.78
C GLY A 210 2.14 -16.95 -9.85
N VAL A 211 1.64 -18.19 -9.84
CA VAL A 211 2.23 -19.27 -9.02
C VAL A 211 3.54 -19.75 -9.67
N SER A 212 4.66 -19.49 -9.01
CA SER A 212 5.98 -19.90 -9.49
C SER A 212 6.98 -20.06 -8.34
N THR A 213 8.13 -20.69 -8.62
CA THR A 213 9.24 -20.85 -7.64
C THR A 213 9.77 -19.50 -7.16
N LYS A 214 9.87 -18.51 -8.05
CA LYS A 214 10.26 -17.13 -7.69
C LYS A 214 9.25 -16.48 -6.74
N SER A 215 7.96 -16.73 -6.93
CA SER A 215 6.91 -16.19 -6.06
C SER A 215 6.99 -16.82 -4.67
N LEU A 216 7.21 -18.13 -4.59
CA LEU A 216 7.35 -18.81 -3.31
C LEU A 216 8.62 -18.38 -2.56
N SER A 217 9.76 -18.22 -3.25
CA SER A 217 10.98 -17.69 -2.60
C SER A 217 10.81 -16.24 -2.16
N THR A 218 10.09 -15.43 -2.94
CA THR A 218 9.74 -14.05 -2.56
C THR A 218 8.89 -14.04 -1.30
N LEU A 219 7.81 -14.83 -1.26
CA LEU A 219 6.91 -14.91 -0.10
C LEU A 219 7.65 -15.27 1.18
N LEU A 220 8.52 -16.28 1.14
CA LEU A 220 9.30 -16.73 2.29
C LEU A 220 10.31 -15.66 2.73
N GLY A 221 11.03 -15.05 1.78
CA GLY A 221 11.97 -13.98 2.04
C GLY A 221 11.31 -12.75 2.65
N THR A 222 10.17 -12.33 2.10
CA THR A 222 9.40 -11.18 2.58
C THR A 222 8.80 -11.43 3.96
N SER A 223 8.22 -12.61 4.16
CA SER A 223 7.65 -12.99 5.45
C SER A 223 8.73 -13.01 6.53
N PHE A 224 9.91 -13.58 6.23
CA PHE A 224 11.04 -13.56 7.16
C PHE A 224 11.53 -12.14 7.46
N GLY A 225 11.69 -11.29 6.44
CA GLY A 225 12.15 -9.91 6.62
C GLY A 225 11.19 -9.05 7.44
N VAL A 226 9.89 -9.15 7.17
CA VAL A 226 8.84 -8.40 7.89
C VAL A 226 8.71 -8.89 9.33
N ILE A 227 8.73 -10.21 9.56
CA ILE A 227 8.71 -10.78 10.91
C ILE A 227 9.97 -10.37 11.69
N ALA A 228 11.14 -10.37 11.05
CA ALA A 228 12.37 -9.94 11.70
C ALA A 228 12.35 -8.45 12.06
N ALA A 229 11.83 -7.58 11.17
CA ALA A 229 11.65 -6.16 11.46
C ALA A 229 10.69 -5.93 12.64
N GLY A 230 9.54 -6.61 12.63
CA GLY A 230 8.56 -6.52 13.71
C GLY A 230 9.10 -7.05 15.04
N LEU A 231 9.81 -8.17 15.03
CA LEU A 231 10.43 -8.75 16.23
C LEU A 231 11.51 -7.83 16.81
N LEU A 232 12.36 -7.24 15.96
CA LEU A 232 13.39 -6.31 16.42
C LEU A 232 12.76 -5.04 16.99
N ALA A 233 11.75 -4.48 16.33
CA ALA A 233 11.01 -3.34 16.85
C ALA A 233 10.37 -3.64 18.22
N TYR A 234 9.76 -4.82 18.36
CA TYR A 234 9.18 -5.30 19.61
C TYR A 234 10.22 -5.41 20.74
N LEU A 235 11.36 -6.04 20.46
CA LEU A 235 12.44 -6.19 21.44
C LEU A 235 13.00 -4.83 21.90
N VAL A 236 13.25 -3.93 20.95
CA VAL A 236 13.75 -2.58 21.28
C VAL A 236 12.71 -1.80 22.08
N SER A 237 11.43 -1.92 21.73
CA SER A 237 10.36 -1.23 22.45
C SER A 237 10.26 -1.64 23.92
N ILE A 238 10.40 -2.92 24.24
CA ILE A 238 10.43 -3.41 25.62
C ILE A 238 11.61 -2.80 26.38
N VAL A 239 12.80 -2.83 25.78
CA VAL A 239 14.04 -2.37 26.41
C VAL A 239 14.05 -0.84 26.58
N SER A 240 13.43 -0.12 25.64
CA SER A 240 13.38 1.34 25.62
C SER A 240 12.11 1.93 26.28
N HIS A 241 11.26 1.09 26.89
CA HIS A 241 10.03 1.52 27.59
C HIS A 241 9.07 2.36 26.73
N PHE A 242 8.86 1.99 25.47
CA PHE A 242 7.86 2.67 24.63
C PHE A 242 6.45 2.45 25.17
N SER A 243 5.70 3.54 25.30
CA SER A 243 4.30 3.55 25.70
C SER A 243 3.35 3.45 24.49
N GLY A 244 3.86 3.68 23.28
CA GLY A 244 3.08 3.73 22.05
C GLY A 244 2.52 5.10 21.74
N LEU A 245 2.71 6.10 22.63
CA LEU A 245 2.34 7.50 22.43
C LEU A 245 3.33 8.22 21.51
N SER A 246 3.52 7.65 20.34
CA SER A 246 4.52 8.08 19.35
C SER A 246 4.07 9.24 18.47
N ASP A 247 2.78 9.57 18.49
CA ASP A 247 2.20 10.64 17.67
C ASP A 247 1.01 11.31 18.38
N GLU A 248 0.66 12.54 17.98
CA GLU A 248 -0.47 13.28 18.57
C GLU A 248 -1.80 12.54 18.37
N ASP A 249 -1.97 11.87 17.23
CA ASP A 249 -3.15 11.06 16.93
C ASP A 249 -3.30 9.85 17.85
N SER A 250 -2.18 9.26 18.31
CA SER A 250 -2.21 8.14 19.26
C SER A 250 -2.73 8.57 20.63
N LEU A 251 -2.43 9.81 21.03
CA LEU A 251 -3.02 10.42 22.22
C LEU A 251 -4.53 10.61 22.04
N LEU A 252 -4.97 11.17 20.91
CA LEU A 252 -6.41 11.34 20.63
C LEU A 252 -7.16 10.00 20.63
N LEU A 253 -6.59 8.94 20.05
CA LEU A 253 -7.18 7.60 20.10
C LEU A 253 -7.37 7.08 21.52
N MET A 254 -6.41 7.35 22.41
CA MET A 254 -6.51 6.99 23.83
C MET A 254 -7.65 7.75 24.53
N LEU A 255 -7.88 9.03 24.17
CA LEU A 255 -8.94 9.84 24.78
C LEU A 255 -10.35 9.41 24.35
N VAL A 256 -10.51 8.88 23.13
CA VAL A 256 -11.83 8.55 22.58
C VAL A 256 -12.42 7.26 23.17
N ASN A 257 -11.58 6.29 23.57
CA ASN A 257 -12.05 4.97 24.02
C ASN A 257 -11.54 4.62 25.42
N HIS A 258 -12.12 5.26 26.44
CA HIS A 258 -11.69 5.11 27.83
C HIS A 258 -11.97 3.71 28.41
N ASP A 259 -13.03 3.03 27.94
CA ASP A 259 -13.52 1.76 28.50
C ASP A 259 -12.74 0.53 27.98
N ALA A 260 -12.06 0.64 26.84
CA ALA A 260 -11.23 -0.42 26.26
C ALA A 260 -9.97 0.19 25.61
N PRO A 261 -8.85 0.32 26.36
CA PRO A 261 -7.66 0.97 25.84
C PRO A 261 -7.09 0.19 24.66
N PHE A 262 -6.88 0.89 23.55
CA PHE A 262 -6.16 0.32 22.40
C PHE A 262 -4.70 0.07 22.77
N ASP A 263 -4.13 -1.02 22.28
CA ASP A 263 -2.69 -1.27 22.39
C ASP A 263 -1.92 -0.35 21.42
N LEU A 264 -1.57 0.84 21.91
CA LEU A 264 -0.87 1.87 21.13
C LEU A 264 0.53 1.41 20.71
N THR A 265 1.21 0.66 21.58
CA THR A 265 2.51 0.06 21.27
C THR A 265 2.36 -0.96 20.14
N GLY A 266 1.33 -1.79 20.21
CA GLY A 266 0.92 -2.69 19.14
C GLY A 266 0.65 -1.96 17.81
N ILE A 267 -0.06 -0.84 17.85
CA ILE A 267 -0.37 -0.02 16.67
C ILE A 267 0.91 0.56 16.05
N LEU A 268 1.85 1.04 16.87
CA LEU A 268 3.17 1.47 16.40
C LEU A 268 3.87 0.34 15.63
N PHE A 269 3.88 -0.88 16.17
CA PHE A 269 4.49 -2.02 15.49
C PHE A 269 3.77 -2.41 14.20
N ALA A 270 2.44 -2.39 14.20
CA ALA A 270 1.64 -2.63 13.01
C ALA A 270 2.00 -1.64 11.89
N GLY A 271 2.21 -0.37 12.25
CA GLY A 271 2.71 0.67 11.34
C GLY A 271 4.09 0.33 10.75
N ILE A 272 5.03 -0.12 11.59
CA ILE A 272 6.37 -0.56 11.13
C ILE A 272 6.25 -1.76 10.18
N ILE A 273 5.48 -2.78 10.55
CA ILE A 273 5.28 -4.00 9.75
C ILE A 273 4.70 -3.67 8.37
N ILE A 274 3.70 -2.79 8.30
CA ILE A 274 3.06 -2.39 7.03
C ILE A 274 3.98 -1.46 6.22
N GLY A 275 4.63 -0.49 6.86
CA GLY A 275 5.55 0.42 6.19
C GLY A 275 6.78 -0.29 5.60
N THR A 276 7.17 -1.43 6.17
CA THR A 276 8.32 -2.22 5.71
C THR A 276 7.97 -3.27 4.66
N LEU A 277 6.73 -3.74 4.64
CA LEU A 277 6.24 -4.77 3.72
C LEU A 277 6.59 -4.46 2.26
N GLY A 278 6.33 -3.24 1.81
CA GLY A 278 6.56 -2.84 0.41
C GLY A 278 8.03 -2.96 0.01
N ALA A 279 8.91 -2.33 0.79
CA ALA A 279 10.35 -2.35 0.51
C ALA A 279 10.95 -3.75 0.57
N VAL A 280 10.54 -4.57 1.55
CA VAL A 280 11.01 -5.96 1.68
C VAL A 280 10.48 -6.82 0.52
N MET A 281 9.22 -6.64 0.11
CA MET A 281 8.63 -7.38 -1.01
C MET A 281 9.37 -7.13 -2.32
N ASP A 282 9.71 -5.86 -2.60
CA ASP A 282 10.39 -5.46 -3.83
C ASP A 282 11.82 -6.01 -3.89
N VAL A 283 12.54 -5.98 -2.76
CA VAL A 283 13.90 -6.57 -2.66
C VAL A 283 13.85 -8.09 -2.84
N SER A 284 12.96 -8.77 -2.13
CA SER A 284 12.79 -10.21 -2.26
C SER A 284 12.40 -10.62 -3.68
N MET A 285 11.52 -9.87 -4.34
CA MET A 285 11.11 -10.15 -5.72
C MET A 285 12.28 -9.94 -6.70
N SER A 286 13.04 -8.86 -6.53
CA SER A 286 14.18 -8.54 -7.40
C SER A 286 15.26 -9.62 -7.34
N ILE A 287 15.59 -10.08 -6.12
CA ILE A 287 16.55 -11.18 -5.91
C ILE A 287 16.01 -12.47 -6.51
N ALA A 288 14.77 -12.85 -6.17
CA ALA A 288 14.17 -14.09 -6.65
C ALA A 288 14.06 -14.15 -8.19
N SER A 289 13.69 -13.04 -8.83
CA SER A 289 13.59 -12.95 -10.29
C SER A 289 14.96 -13.06 -10.94
N SER A 290 15.95 -12.30 -10.46
CA SER A 290 17.31 -12.31 -11.00
C SER A 290 17.97 -13.68 -10.83
N MET A 291 17.81 -14.31 -9.67
CA MET A 291 18.32 -15.67 -9.44
C MET A 291 17.65 -16.71 -10.34
N ASN A 292 16.34 -16.56 -10.61
CA ASN A 292 15.64 -17.43 -11.55
C ASN A 292 16.18 -17.25 -12.98
N GLU A 293 16.50 -16.03 -13.40
CA GLU A 293 17.13 -15.77 -14.70
C GLU A 293 18.53 -16.38 -14.80
N ILE A 294 19.35 -16.25 -13.76
CA ILE A 294 20.68 -16.89 -13.67
C ILE A 294 20.56 -18.42 -13.75
N HIS A 295 19.57 -19.00 -13.06
CA HIS A 295 19.35 -20.44 -13.11
C HIS A 295 18.87 -20.93 -14.49
N VAL A 296 18.04 -20.13 -15.17
CA VAL A 296 17.58 -20.44 -16.53
C VAL A 296 18.74 -20.33 -17.54
N SER A 297 19.62 -19.34 -17.40
CA SER A 297 20.77 -19.16 -18.29
C SER A 297 21.91 -20.13 -18.02
N ASN A 298 22.14 -20.51 -16.76
CA ASN A 298 23.11 -21.53 -16.38
C ASN A 298 22.50 -22.59 -15.44
N PRO A 299 21.81 -23.61 -15.99
CA PRO A 299 21.22 -24.69 -15.20
C PRO A 299 22.23 -25.59 -14.47
N ALA A 300 23.52 -25.47 -14.80
CA ALA A 300 24.60 -26.22 -14.15
C ALA A 300 25.14 -25.52 -12.89
N ALA A 301 24.74 -24.26 -12.63
CA ALA A 301 25.17 -23.53 -11.45
C ALA A 301 24.86 -24.28 -10.16
N SER A 302 25.82 -24.32 -9.24
CA SER A 302 25.59 -24.93 -7.93
C SER A 302 24.66 -24.05 -7.09
N TRP A 303 24.02 -24.65 -6.07
CA TRP A 303 23.15 -23.87 -5.19
C TRP A 303 23.94 -22.79 -4.42
N LEU A 304 25.21 -23.05 -4.09
CA LEU A 304 26.10 -22.08 -3.45
C LEU A 304 26.41 -20.90 -4.38
N ASP A 305 26.58 -21.15 -5.67
CA ASP A 305 26.83 -20.09 -6.65
C ASP A 305 25.58 -19.22 -6.83
N LEU A 306 24.38 -19.83 -6.80
CA LEU A 306 23.11 -19.11 -6.78
C LEU A 306 22.98 -18.25 -5.50
N VAL A 307 23.30 -18.78 -4.32
CA VAL A 307 23.27 -17.99 -3.07
C VAL A 307 24.25 -16.82 -3.13
N LYS A 308 25.50 -17.04 -3.58
CA LYS A 308 26.49 -15.97 -3.73
C LYS A 308 26.01 -14.89 -4.70
N SER A 309 25.41 -15.29 -5.81
CA SER A 309 24.84 -14.35 -6.79
C SER A 309 23.69 -13.56 -6.20
N GLY A 310 22.74 -14.23 -5.53
CA GLY A 310 21.62 -13.58 -4.83
C GLY A 310 22.07 -12.60 -3.76
N MET A 311 23.09 -12.96 -2.98
CA MET A 311 23.70 -12.05 -2.00
C MET A 311 24.38 -10.85 -2.66
N SER A 312 25.04 -11.02 -3.80
CA SER A 312 25.65 -9.90 -4.53
C SER A 312 24.57 -8.93 -5.02
N ILE A 313 23.52 -9.45 -5.66
CA ILE A 313 22.39 -8.63 -6.14
C ILE A 313 21.71 -7.91 -4.99
N GLY A 314 21.50 -8.61 -3.87
CA GLY A 314 20.89 -8.02 -2.68
C GLY A 314 21.72 -6.89 -2.09
N LYS A 315 23.06 -7.01 -2.08
CA LYS A 315 23.96 -5.93 -1.63
C LYS A 315 23.84 -4.67 -2.51
N ASP A 316 23.64 -4.85 -3.81
CA ASP A 316 23.51 -3.72 -4.74
C ASP A 316 22.19 -2.96 -4.52
N VAL A 317 21.10 -3.68 -4.23
CA VAL A 317 19.77 -3.07 -4.06
C VAL A 317 19.54 -2.55 -2.63
N MET A 318 20.12 -3.19 -1.61
CA MET A 318 19.80 -2.87 -0.21
C MET A 318 20.07 -1.44 0.20
N GLY A 319 21.15 -0.84 -0.32
CA GLY A 319 21.51 0.55 0.01
C GLY A 319 20.43 1.52 -0.45
N THR A 320 20.04 1.42 -1.71
CA THR A 320 19.00 2.30 -2.30
C THR A 320 17.64 2.16 -1.63
N MET A 321 17.28 0.94 -1.20
CA MET A 321 16.01 0.67 -0.54
C MET A 321 15.99 1.14 0.92
N ALA A 322 17.12 0.98 1.64
CA ALA A 322 17.26 1.52 2.99
C ALA A 322 17.22 3.06 2.98
N ASP A 323 17.95 3.70 2.06
CA ASP A 323 17.94 5.16 1.91
C ASP A 323 16.54 5.68 1.63
N THR A 324 15.81 5.03 0.71
CA THR A 324 14.41 5.39 0.39
C THR A 324 13.51 5.29 1.62
N LEU A 325 13.65 4.22 2.41
CA LEU A 325 12.83 3.99 3.59
C LEU A 325 13.14 5.00 4.71
N ILE A 326 14.43 5.25 4.99
CA ILE A 326 14.87 6.22 6.00
C ILE A 326 14.40 7.62 5.62
N LEU A 327 14.60 8.04 4.37
CA LEU A 327 14.17 9.36 3.90
C LEU A 327 12.65 9.53 3.93
N ALA A 328 11.88 8.46 3.69
CA ALA A 328 10.42 8.51 3.80
C ALA A 328 9.97 8.82 5.24
N TYR A 329 10.53 8.15 6.25
CA TYR A 329 10.19 8.41 7.66
C TYR A 329 10.75 9.74 8.18
N VAL A 330 11.98 10.10 7.81
CA VAL A 330 12.53 11.42 8.16
C VAL A 330 11.69 12.53 7.53
N GLY A 331 11.22 12.33 6.29
CA GLY A 331 10.34 13.25 5.59
C GLY A 331 9.03 13.53 6.33
N THR A 332 8.40 12.50 6.90
CA THR A 332 7.19 12.67 7.74
C THR A 332 7.50 13.32 9.07
N ALA A 333 8.71 13.13 9.61
CA ALA A 333 9.16 13.71 10.87
C ALA A 333 9.67 15.17 10.77
N ILE A 334 9.76 15.77 9.57
CA ILE A 334 10.28 17.14 9.39
C ILE A 334 9.57 18.17 10.30
N PRO A 335 8.22 18.22 10.39
CA PRO A 335 7.56 19.21 11.24
C PRO A 335 7.93 19.06 12.72
N LEU A 336 8.05 17.83 13.20
CA LEU A 336 8.47 17.52 14.57
C LEU A 336 9.91 17.98 14.82
N ILE A 337 10.84 17.66 13.91
CA ILE A 337 12.23 18.08 14.00
C ILE A 337 12.32 19.62 13.98
N MET A 338 11.60 20.28 13.07
CA MET A 338 11.55 21.75 12.99
C MET A 338 10.99 22.36 14.26
N PHE A 339 9.88 21.83 14.79
CA PHE A 339 9.29 22.30 16.03
C PHE A 339 10.30 22.24 17.17
N SER A 340 11.03 21.13 17.30
CA SER A 340 12.05 21.00 18.33
C SER A 340 13.26 21.91 18.12
N MET A 341 13.66 22.19 16.88
CA MET A 341 14.72 23.15 16.58
C MET A 341 14.29 24.58 16.94
N VAL A 342 13.06 24.98 16.64
CA VAL A 342 12.50 26.30 17.02
C VAL A 342 12.40 26.45 18.53
N LYS A 343 12.09 25.35 19.25
CA LYS A 343 12.10 25.31 20.71
C LYS A 343 13.50 25.26 21.34
N GLU A 344 14.56 25.26 20.52
CA GLU A 344 15.96 25.13 20.96
C GLU A 344 16.17 23.92 21.88
N THR A 345 15.45 22.84 21.62
CA THR A 345 15.45 21.65 22.48
C THR A 345 16.82 20.98 22.40
N PRO A 346 17.53 20.74 23.52
CA PRO A 346 18.82 20.07 23.50
C PRO A 346 18.74 18.70 22.80
N LEU A 347 19.73 18.38 21.97
CA LEU A 347 19.76 17.11 21.21
C LEU A 347 19.61 15.88 22.10
N LEU A 348 20.10 15.94 23.34
CA LEU A 348 19.94 14.87 24.31
C LEU A 348 18.46 14.61 24.65
N ILE A 349 17.68 15.66 24.86
CA ILE A 349 16.23 15.55 25.14
C ILE A 349 15.50 15.12 23.87
N LEU A 350 15.89 15.67 22.72
CA LEU A 350 15.31 15.37 21.43
C LEU A 350 15.40 13.87 21.09
N LEU A 351 16.61 13.30 21.16
CA LEU A 351 16.85 11.90 20.80
C LEU A 351 16.23 10.90 21.80
N ASN A 352 15.90 11.35 23.01
CA ASN A 352 15.21 10.54 24.01
C ASN A 352 13.70 10.81 24.05
N SER A 353 13.19 11.70 23.20
CA SER A 353 11.74 11.90 23.02
C SER A 353 11.13 10.64 22.37
N GLU A 354 10.02 10.15 22.91
CA GLU A 354 9.35 8.97 22.37
C GLU A 354 8.92 9.15 20.90
N MET A 355 8.46 10.34 20.52
CA MET A 355 8.03 10.64 19.14
C MET A 355 9.18 10.49 18.13
N ILE A 356 10.36 11.03 18.46
CA ILE A 356 11.54 10.95 17.57
C ILE A 356 12.18 9.57 17.63
N SER A 357 12.24 8.98 18.83
CA SER A 357 12.73 7.62 19.00
C SER A 357 11.88 6.61 18.22
N ALA A 358 10.56 6.84 18.15
CA ALA A 358 9.66 6.01 17.35
C ALA A 358 10.00 6.11 15.86
N GLU A 359 10.21 7.30 15.30
CA GLU A 359 10.59 7.49 13.90
C GLU A 359 11.93 6.80 13.57
N ILE A 360 12.92 6.95 14.46
CA ILE A 360 14.21 6.25 14.34
C ILE A 360 13.98 4.74 14.36
N LEU A 361 13.14 4.25 15.28
CA LEU A 361 12.81 2.83 15.37
C LEU A 361 12.14 2.31 14.10
N ARG A 362 11.19 3.05 13.50
CA ARG A 362 10.53 2.65 12.24
C ARG A 362 11.53 2.56 11.09
N ALA A 363 12.35 3.60 10.94
CA ALA A 363 13.35 3.69 9.88
C ALA A 363 14.41 2.59 9.97
N LEU A 364 14.98 2.37 11.16
CA LEU A 364 16.05 1.39 11.37
C LEU A 364 15.55 -0.05 11.39
N SER A 365 14.47 -0.34 12.12
CA SER A 365 13.92 -1.71 12.18
C SER A 365 13.48 -2.17 10.80
N GLY A 366 12.90 -1.27 10.02
CA GLY A 366 12.54 -1.55 8.65
C GLY A 366 13.71 -1.81 7.72
N SER A 367 14.75 -0.99 7.81
CA SER A 367 15.98 -1.19 7.03
C SER A 367 16.67 -2.50 7.40
N ILE A 368 16.68 -2.87 8.69
CA ILE A 368 17.21 -4.17 9.14
C ILE A 368 16.36 -5.33 8.58
N GLY A 369 15.04 -5.19 8.53
CA GLY A 369 14.15 -6.15 7.88
C GLY A 369 14.51 -6.41 6.42
N ILE A 370 14.80 -5.35 5.67
CA ILE A 370 15.29 -5.44 4.29
C ILE A 370 16.60 -6.23 4.25
N ILE A 371 17.57 -5.87 5.09
CA ILE A 371 18.89 -6.52 5.13
C ILE A 371 18.77 -8.02 5.42
N LEU A 372 17.93 -8.39 6.40
CA LEU A 372 17.72 -9.79 6.78
C LEU A 372 16.91 -10.59 5.76
N SER A 373 16.08 -9.93 4.95
CA SER A 373 15.34 -10.59 3.87
C SER A 373 16.25 -11.09 2.74
N ILE A 374 17.41 -10.45 2.52
CA ILE A 374 18.35 -10.78 1.43
C ILE A 374 18.92 -12.20 1.57
N PRO A 375 19.58 -12.58 2.69
CA PRO A 375 20.11 -13.92 2.84
C PRO A 375 18.97 -14.96 2.85
N ALA A 376 17.83 -14.65 3.50
CA ALA A 376 16.68 -15.53 3.53
C ALA A 376 16.13 -15.82 2.12
N THR A 377 15.89 -14.76 1.33
CA THR A 377 15.42 -14.89 -0.05
C THR A 377 16.43 -15.64 -0.90
N SER A 378 17.72 -15.33 -0.78
CA SER A 378 18.79 -15.95 -1.58
C SER A 378 18.89 -17.46 -1.32
N VAL A 379 18.84 -17.87 -0.05
CA VAL A 379 18.88 -19.28 0.32
C VAL A 379 17.60 -20.00 -0.12
N CYS A 380 16.42 -19.42 0.16
CA CYS A 380 15.15 -20.00 -0.26
C CYS A 380 15.04 -20.14 -1.79
N ALA A 381 15.44 -19.11 -2.54
CA ALA A 381 15.44 -19.14 -4.00
C ALA A 381 16.41 -20.20 -4.54
N ALA A 382 17.65 -20.28 -4.04
CA ALA A 382 18.61 -21.28 -4.50
C ALA A 382 18.12 -22.71 -4.24
N LEU A 383 17.55 -22.97 -3.06
CA LEU A 383 16.97 -24.27 -2.73
C LEU A 383 15.77 -24.57 -3.62
N LEU A 384 14.80 -23.66 -3.72
CA LEU A 384 13.58 -23.89 -4.50
C LEU A 384 13.86 -24.03 -6.00
N LEU A 385 14.81 -23.30 -6.56
CA LEU A 385 15.19 -23.42 -7.96
C LEU A 385 15.88 -24.77 -8.22
N LYS A 386 16.80 -25.21 -7.36
CA LYS A 386 17.49 -26.50 -7.53
C LYS A 386 16.58 -27.70 -7.28
N TYR A 387 15.65 -27.60 -6.33
CA TYR A 387 14.68 -28.65 -6.01
C TYR A 387 13.40 -28.57 -6.86
N SER A 388 13.25 -27.52 -7.68
CA SER A 388 12.17 -27.42 -8.65
C SER A 388 12.30 -28.59 -9.63
N ARG A 389 11.32 -29.48 -9.58
CA ARG A 389 11.35 -30.69 -10.38
C ARG A 389 11.14 -30.32 -11.84
N GLU A 390 12.20 -30.39 -12.63
CA GLU A 390 12.05 -30.41 -14.08
C GLU A 390 11.24 -31.65 -14.45
N LYS A 391 10.11 -31.45 -15.14
CA LYS A 391 9.35 -32.55 -15.74
C LYS A 391 10.15 -33.02 -16.95
N ILE A 392 11.00 -34.02 -16.75
CA ILE A 392 11.75 -34.66 -17.82
C ILE A 392 10.87 -35.76 -18.42
N GLY A 393 10.48 -35.58 -19.67
CA GLY A 393 9.86 -36.60 -20.50
C GLY A 393 10.93 -37.38 -21.26
N MET A 394 10.68 -38.66 -21.50
CA MET A 394 11.45 -39.47 -22.46
C MET A 394 10.54 -39.87 -23.62
N ALA A 395 11.03 -39.77 -24.85
CA ALA A 395 10.30 -40.27 -26.02
C ALA A 395 10.16 -41.80 -25.95
N LYS A 396 8.94 -42.34 -26.04
CA LYS A 396 8.68 -43.79 -26.05
C LYS A 396 9.14 -44.45 -27.35
N THR A 397 8.94 -43.77 -28.46
CA THR A 397 9.15 -44.24 -29.83
C THR A 397 9.71 -43.11 -30.67
N ASP A 398 9.88 -43.32 -31.97
CA ASP A 398 10.05 -42.19 -32.89
C ASP A 398 8.80 -41.30 -32.84
N VAL A 399 8.94 -40.08 -32.33
CA VAL A 399 7.85 -39.09 -32.27
C VAL A 399 8.25 -37.86 -33.05
N ASN A 400 7.33 -37.35 -33.87
CA ASN A 400 7.54 -36.11 -34.61
C ASN A 400 7.63 -34.93 -33.62
N PHE A 401 8.71 -34.17 -33.74
CA PHE A 401 8.93 -32.88 -33.09
C PHE A 401 8.40 -31.78 -34.01
N ARG A 402 7.47 -30.96 -33.51
CA ARG A 402 6.71 -30.00 -34.33
C ARG A 402 6.89 -28.56 -33.88
N SER A 403 6.80 -27.60 -34.80
CA SER A 403 6.82 -26.16 -34.48
C SER A 403 5.51 -25.68 -33.84
N LEU A 404 4.38 -26.31 -34.20
CA LEU A 404 3.03 -26.02 -33.73
C LEU A 404 2.33 -27.30 -33.22
N PRO A 405 1.39 -27.18 -32.25
CA PRO A 405 0.65 -28.31 -31.70
C PRO A 405 -0.49 -28.79 -32.63
N GLU A 406 -0.16 -29.10 -33.87
CA GLU A 406 -1.09 -29.53 -34.92
C GLU A 406 -0.60 -30.79 -35.63
N LEU A 407 -1.54 -31.58 -36.17
CA LEU A 407 -1.26 -32.84 -36.87
C LEU A 407 -0.76 -32.64 -38.31
N SER A 408 -0.70 -31.41 -38.83
CA SER A 408 -0.22 -31.13 -40.19
C SER A 408 1.27 -31.46 -40.34
N ASP A 409 1.61 -32.20 -41.40
CA ASP A 409 2.98 -32.67 -41.65
C ASP A 409 3.96 -31.54 -42.02
N ASP A 410 3.46 -30.38 -42.47
CA ASP A 410 4.27 -29.19 -42.74
C ASP A 410 4.93 -28.61 -41.49
N ASN A 411 4.42 -28.96 -40.30
CA ASN A 411 4.91 -28.44 -39.03
C ASN A 411 6.02 -29.31 -38.40
N ILE A 412 6.47 -30.39 -39.06
CA ILE A 412 7.50 -31.29 -38.53
C ILE A 412 8.88 -30.64 -38.68
N ILE A 413 9.47 -30.26 -37.55
CA ILE A 413 10.83 -29.70 -37.48
C ILE A 413 11.89 -30.78 -37.23
N GLY A 414 11.48 -31.98 -36.80
CA GLY A 414 12.38 -33.11 -36.63
C GLY A 414 11.70 -34.35 -36.08
N ARG A 415 12.50 -35.39 -35.80
CA ARG A 415 12.05 -36.59 -35.09
C ARG A 415 12.90 -36.79 -33.83
N LEU A 416 12.23 -37.22 -32.77
CA LEU A 416 12.82 -37.59 -31.50
C LEU A 416 13.06 -39.08 -31.48
N ILE A 417 14.26 -39.49 -31.13
CA ILE A 417 14.61 -40.91 -31.05
C ILE A 417 14.11 -41.52 -29.73
N PRO A 418 13.85 -42.85 -29.68
CA PRO A 418 13.44 -43.51 -28.45
C PRO A 418 14.42 -43.27 -27.30
N ASN A 419 13.90 -43.02 -26.09
CA ASN A 419 14.63 -42.65 -24.88
C ASN A 419 15.35 -41.28 -24.91
N GLU A 420 15.10 -40.44 -25.91
CA GLU A 420 15.61 -39.07 -25.90
C GLU A 420 15.01 -38.25 -24.75
N LYS A 421 15.87 -37.60 -23.97
CA LYS A 421 15.47 -36.79 -22.81
C LYS A 421 15.00 -35.42 -23.25
N LEU A 422 13.81 -35.04 -22.80
CA LEU A 422 13.14 -33.81 -23.17
C LEU A 422 12.68 -33.07 -21.93
N ARG A 423 12.95 -31.77 -21.87
CA ARG A 423 12.47 -30.93 -20.78
C ARG A 423 11.07 -30.43 -21.13
N ILE A 424 10.06 -30.79 -20.36
CA ILE A 424 8.68 -30.34 -20.58
C ILE A 424 8.52 -28.92 -20.02
N VAL A 425 8.20 -27.98 -20.91
CA VAL A 425 8.05 -26.54 -20.62
C VAL A 425 6.59 -26.21 -20.30
N SER A 426 5.65 -26.75 -21.08
CA SER A 426 4.23 -26.53 -20.88
C SER A 426 3.41 -27.71 -21.42
N SER A 427 2.11 -27.74 -21.12
CA SER A 427 1.20 -28.78 -21.61
C SER A 427 -0.11 -28.16 -22.09
N SER A 428 -0.57 -28.54 -23.27
CA SER A 428 -1.83 -28.06 -23.88
C SER A 428 -2.57 -29.23 -24.50
N ASP A 429 -3.78 -29.54 -24.02
CA ASP A 429 -4.63 -30.66 -24.47
C ASP A 429 -3.85 -31.98 -24.68
N GLU A 430 -3.63 -32.40 -25.92
CA GLU A 430 -2.90 -33.64 -26.27
C GLU A 430 -1.39 -33.46 -26.51
N TRP A 431 -0.85 -32.27 -26.22
CA TRP A 431 0.53 -31.90 -26.54
C TRP A 431 1.34 -31.46 -25.31
N TYR A 432 2.63 -31.79 -25.32
CA TYR A 432 3.66 -31.20 -24.48
C TYR A 432 4.50 -30.23 -25.32
N GLU A 433 4.70 -29.02 -24.80
CA GLU A 433 5.77 -28.15 -25.28
C GLU A 433 7.06 -28.61 -24.61
N VAL A 434 8.08 -28.95 -25.40
CA VAL A 434 9.34 -29.50 -24.91
C VAL A 434 10.53 -28.71 -25.45
N LEU A 435 11.58 -28.67 -24.63
CA LEU A 435 12.91 -28.21 -24.97
C LEU A 435 13.80 -29.43 -25.22
N ARG A 436 14.29 -29.56 -26.44
CA ARG A 436 15.30 -30.53 -26.84
C ARG A 436 16.69 -29.91 -26.69
N ASN A 437 17.59 -30.61 -25.99
CA ASN A 437 18.96 -30.16 -25.66
C ASN A 437 19.08 -28.78 -24.98
N GLY A 438 17.98 -28.20 -24.48
CA GLY A 438 17.98 -26.89 -23.80
C GLY A 438 17.84 -25.68 -24.73
N GLU A 439 17.83 -25.86 -26.05
CA GLU A 439 17.81 -24.75 -27.02
C GLU A 439 16.62 -24.84 -28.00
N GLU A 440 16.31 -26.03 -28.50
CA GLU A 440 15.26 -26.21 -29.52
C GLU A 440 13.88 -26.38 -28.86
N ARG A 441 12.97 -25.43 -29.10
CA ARG A 441 11.57 -25.49 -28.64
C ARG A 441 10.66 -26.10 -29.69
N GLY A 442 9.78 -26.97 -29.26
CA GLY A 442 8.73 -27.53 -30.11
C GLY A 442 7.68 -28.30 -29.33
N TRP A 443 6.76 -28.90 -30.06
CA TRP A 443 5.59 -29.60 -29.55
C TRP A 443 5.66 -31.08 -29.89
N VAL A 444 5.23 -31.92 -28.95
CA VAL A 444 5.21 -33.38 -29.06
C VAL A 444 3.91 -33.91 -28.46
N ARG A 445 3.31 -34.94 -29.06
CA ARG A 445 2.11 -35.57 -28.49
C ARG A 445 2.41 -36.24 -27.15
N LYS A 446 1.49 -36.09 -26.19
CA LYS A 446 1.60 -36.68 -24.85
C LYS A 446 1.73 -38.19 -24.87
N ASP A 447 1.02 -38.86 -25.78
CA ASP A 447 1.03 -40.33 -25.92
C ASP A 447 2.42 -40.90 -26.23
N GLY A 448 3.23 -40.11 -26.95
CA GLY A 448 4.59 -40.47 -27.35
C GLY A 448 5.65 -40.20 -26.28
N ILE A 449 5.29 -39.59 -25.14
CA ILE A 449 6.23 -39.26 -24.06
C ILE A 449 5.90 -40.06 -22.79
N THR A 450 6.89 -40.77 -22.26
CA THR A 450 6.82 -41.29 -20.88
C THR A 450 7.36 -40.24 -19.93
N LEU A 451 6.54 -39.84 -18.96
CA LEU A 451 7.03 -39.06 -17.83
C LEU A 451 7.88 -39.95 -16.93
N THR A 452 9.19 -39.82 -17.02
CA THR A 452 10.08 -40.38 -15.99
C THR A 452 9.83 -39.63 -14.68
N ARG A 453 9.45 -40.36 -13.63
CA ARG A 453 9.23 -39.79 -12.29
C ARG A 453 10.42 -38.93 -11.89
N PHE A 454 10.16 -37.64 -11.76
CA PHE A 454 10.76 -36.71 -10.80
C PHE A 454 12.19 -37.09 -10.39
N HIS A 455 13.14 -36.92 -11.31
CA HIS A 455 14.53 -37.08 -10.94
C HIS A 455 14.92 -35.88 -10.07
N PHE A 456 15.08 -36.11 -8.77
CA PHE A 456 15.94 -35.25 -7.97
C PHE A 456 17.31 -35.32 -8.62
N ARG A 457 17.77 -34.20 -9.21
CA ARG A 457 19.17 -34.09 -9.58
C ARG A 457 19.95 -34.04 -8.27
N LYS A 458 20.37 -35.22 -7.78
CA LYS A 458 21.28 -35.33 -6.65
C LYS A 458 22.57 -34.59 -7.03
N SER A 459 23.04 -33.83 -6.05
CA SER A 459 24.18 -32.90 -6.04
C SER A 459 25.33 -33.30 -6.94
#